data_AF-A0AAP0RER3-F1
#
_entry.id   AF-A0AAP0RER3-F1
#
_cell.length_a   1.000
_cell.length_b   1.000
_cell.length_c   1.000
_cell.angle_alpha   90.00
_cell.angle_beta   90.00
_cell.angle_gamma   90.00
#
_symmetry.space_group_name_H-M   'P 1'
#
loop_
_entity.id
_entity.type
_entity.pdbx_description
1 polymer ?
#
loop_
_entity_poly.entity_id
_entity_poly.type
_entity_poly.pdbx_seq_one_letter_code
_entity_poly.pdbx_strand_id
1 'polypeptide(L)'
;MTGRRKISDSGESSKSAEKRAKKQREATIAAVLNEERGAGVRISDENSNSSLNESPITEEASNDNTRTVEESSKNTQKKNRKPRGPNKISQDDRGKAIEVNFNERDQPIGKESIKLATYLGALVRENVPVTLEHWSKLPNSVEETLWACIRQKFKLAESQRKMIIQKMGKHLRDYKSLLTKLIRDLSQGDDAPTELAIAKPRNLTSNEWATFIKGRLSSEFNGRSKIFKEMRKKQYLPHTMSRKGYARLEDDMRKKAAANGDKEVTRTDVWIRGHTKKGGDFINDLVADVVVKKCISSTFTSTIYVFS
;
A
#
# COMPACT_ATOMS: atom_id res chain seq x y z
N MET A 1 6.95 -69.39 -10.04
CA MET A 1 7.30 -68.13 -10.73
C MET A 1 6.51 -66.98 -10.09
N THR A 2 7.13 -66.27 -9.16
CA THR A 2 6.54 -65.17 -8.39
C THR A 2 6.72 -63.84 -9.15
N GLY A 3 5.65 -63.35 -9.75
CA GLY A 3 5.63 -62.09 -10.50
C GLY A 3 5.64 -60.87 -9.57
N ARG A 4 6.82 -60.28 -9.39
CA ARG A 4 7.05 -59.03 -8.66
C ARG A 4 6.51 -57.84 -9.48
N ARG A 5 5.33 -57.33 -9.14
CA ARG A 5 4.82 -56.05 -9.68
C ARG A 5 5.76 -54.92 -9.21
N LYS A 6 6.47 -54.30 -10.16
CA LYS A 6 7.21 -53.06 -9.94
C LYS A 6 6.19 -51.95 -9.67
N ILE A 7 6.22 -51.41 -8.45
CA ILE A 7 5.61 -50.11 -8.13
C ILE A 7 6.57 -49.07 -8.70
N SER A 8 6.16 -48.40 -9.78
CA SER A 8 6.87 -47.23 -10.31
C SER A 8 6.59 -46.03 -9.39
N ASP A 9 7.51 -45.80 -8.46
CA ASP A 9 7.58 -44.57 -7.67
C ASP A 9 7.94 -43.40 -8.60
N SER A 10 6.93 -42.65 -9.02
CA SER A 10 7.11 -41.39 -9.74
C SER A 10 7.44 -40.29 -8.74
N GLY A 11 8.67 -40.30 -8.24
CA GLY A 11 9.21 -39.23 -7.42
C GLY A 11 9.22 -37.92 -8.22
N GLU A 12 8.26 -37.03 -7.95
CA GLU A 12 8.33 -35.64 -8.40
C GLU A 12 9.66 -35.05 -7.90
N SER A 13 10.54 -34.66 -8.82
CA SER A 13 11.78 -33.95 -8.47
C SER A 13 11.46 -32.76 -7.57
N SER A 14 12.16 -32.63 -6.45
CA SER A 14 12.01 -31.55 -5.46
C SER A 14 11.87 -30.14 -6.08
N LYS A 15 12.58 -29.87 -7.19
CA LYS A 15 12.47 -28.61 -7.95
C LYS A 15 11.10 -28.39 -8.62
N SER A 16 10.45 -29.47 -9.08
CA SER A 16 9.10 -29.44 -9.66
C SER A 16 8.04 -29.16 -8.59
N ALA A 17 8.14 -29.85 -7.45
CA ALA A 17 7.26 -29.63 -6.30
C ALA A 17 7.38 -28.19 -5.76
N GLU A 18 8.61 -27.66 -5.64
CA GLU A 18 8.83 -26.27 -5.20
C GLU A 18 8.26 -25.26 -6.21
N LYS A 19 8.40 -25.51 -7.51
CA LYS A 19 7.84 -24.66 -8.57
C LYS A 19 6.30 -24.68 -8.55
N ARG A 20 5.69 -25.84 -8.27
CA ARG A 20 4.23 -26.00 -8.13
C ARG A 20 3.72 -25.28 -6.89
N ALA A 21 4.37 -25.46 -5.74
CA ALA A 21 4.05 -24.75 -4.50
C ALA A 21 4.21 -23.24 -4.68
N LYS A 22 5.27 -22.78 -5.36
CA LYS A 22 5.45 -21.37 -5.75
C LYS A 22 4.27 -20.86 -6.60
N LYS A 23 3.89 -21.60 -7.63
CA LYS A 23 2.78 -21.22 -8.53
C LYS A 23 1.45 -21.14 -7.77
N GLN A 24 1.19 -22.09 -6.87
CA GLN A 24 -0.01 -22.10 -6.02
C GLN A 24 0.00 -20.89 -5.06
N ARG A 25 1.11 -20.61 -4.38
CA ARG A 25 1.28 -19.41 -3.55
C ARG A 25 1.01 -18.12 -4.31
N GLU A 26 1.65 -17.98 -5.48
CA GLU A 26 1.47 -16.82 -6.35
C GLU A 26 0.00 -16.67 -6.79
N ALA A 27 -0.69 -17.79 -7.04
CA ALA A 27 -2.11 -17.82 -7.39
C ALA A 27 -3.01 -17.45 -6.20
N THR A 28 -2.78 -17.97 -5.00
CA THR A 28 -3.55 -17.65 -3.79
C THR A 28 -3.37 -16.18 -3.41
N ILE A 29 -2.13 -15.66 -3.44
CA ILE A 29 -1.86 -14.24 -3.22
C ILE A 29 -2.53 -13.40 -4.31
N ALA A 30 -2.47 -13.81 -5.59
CA ALA A 30 -3.13 -13.09 -6.67
C ALA A 30 -4.67 -13.12 -6.60
N ALA A 31 -5.26 -14.19 -6.07
CA ALA A 31 -6.70 -14.29 -5.82
C ALA A 31 -7.14 -13.29 -4.75
N VAL A 32 -6.43 -13.23 -3.61
CA VAL A 32 -6.70 -12.23 -2.55
C VAL A 32 -6.50 -10.79 -3.06
N LEU A 33 -5.48 -10.56 -3.90
CA LEU A 33 -5.25 -9.25 -4.54
C LEU A 33 -6.38 -8.82 -5.52
N ASN A 34 -7.20 -9.74 -6.03
CA ASN A 34 -8.31 -9.40 -6.92
C ASN A 34 -9.54 -8.87 -6.19
N GLU A 35 -9.82 -9.33 -4.98
CA GLU A 35 -10.93 -8.78 -4.17
C GLU A 35 -10.69 -7.29 -3.83
N GLU A 36 -9.43 -6.86 -3.75
CA GLU A 36 -9.05 -5.46 -3.55
C GLU A 36 -9.25 -4.55 -4.78
N ARG A 37 -9.61 -5.07 -5.96
CA ARG A 37 -10.07 -4.22 -7.07
C ARG A 37 -11.51 -3.75 -6.88
N GLY A 38 -12.31 -4.44 -6.06
CA GLY A 38 -13.64 -4.01 -5.66
C GLY A 38 -13.62 -3.17 -4.38
N ALA A 39 -12.78 -3.54 -3.41
CA ALA A 39 -12.63 -2.81 -2.16
C ALA A 39 -11.33 -1.98 -2.18
N GLY A 40 -11.43 -0.70 -2.52
CA GLY A 40 -10.30 0.22 -2.59
C GLY A 40 -9.57 0.38 -1.26
N VAL A 41 -8.53 -0.44 -1.03
CA VAL A 41 -7.56 -0.21 0.05
C VAL A 41 -6.69 0.98 -0.33
N ARG A 42 -7.06 2.14 0.21
CA ARG A 42 -6.40 3.43 0.01
C ARG A 42 -5.15 3.51 0.90
N ILE A 43 -3.99 3.29 0.29
CA ILE A 43 -2.67 3.55 0.88
C ILE A 43 -2.48 5.07 0.97
N SER A 44 -2.59 5.63 2.18
CA SER A 44 -2.19 7.01 2.46
C SER A 44 -0.67 7.10 2.61
N ASP A 45 -0.05 7.98 1.83
CA ASP A 45 1.32 8.46 2.03
C ASP A 45 1.27 9.76 2.86
N GLU A 46 0.95 9.67 4.14
CA GLU A 46 1.11 10.82 5.05
C GLU A 46 1.79 10.35 6.34
N ASN A 47 3.06 10.72 6.46
CA ASN A 47 3.72 10.92 7.74
C ASN A 47 3.55 12.41 8.04
N SER A 48 2.50 12.76 8.78
CA SER A 48 2.34 14.09 9.37
C SER A 48 1.57 13.88 10.67
N ASN A 49 2.30 13.80 11.78
CA ASN A 49 1.77 14.17 13.08
C ASN A 49 1.43 15.66 13.00
N SER A 50 0.16 16.00 12.85
CA SER A 50 -0.34 17.30 13.31
C SER A 50 -1.34 17.02 14.40
N SER A 51 -0.90 17.24 15.64
CA SER A 51 -1.77 17.41 16.79
C SER A 51 -2.73 18.55 16.49
N LEU A 52 -4.02 18.26 16.40
CA LEU A 52 -5.05 19.29 16.52
C LEU A 52 -5.81 18.94 17.80
N ASN A 53 -5.54 19.76 18.81
CA ASN A 53 -6.29 19.81 20.05
C ASN A 53 -7.77 20.01 19.73
N GLU A 54 -8.60 19.11 20.25
CA GLU A 54 -10.02 19.31 20.38
C GLU A 54 -10.29 20.21 21.60
N SER A 55 -11.29 21.07 21.49
CA SER A 55 -12.11 21.46 22.63
C SER A 55 -13.56 21.63 22.17
N PRO A 56 -14.53 21.31 23.04
CA PRO A 56 -15.83 20.78 22.67
C PRO A 56 -16.90 21.88 22.62
N ILE A 57 -17.94 21.68 21.81
CA ILE A 57 -19.24 22.34 22.03
C ILE A 57 -20.32 21.27 21.93
N THR A 58 -21.08 21.20 23.03
CA THR A 58 -22.20 20.32 23.36
C THR A 58 -23.54 20.85 22.83
N GLU A 59 -24.42 19.88 22.51
CA GLU A 59 -25.90 19.89 22.49
C GLU A 59 -26.57 20.82 21.45
N GLU A 60 -27.58 20.38 20.69
CA GLU A 60 -28.91 19.93 21.12
C GLU A 60 -29.60 19.11 20.00
N ALA A 61 -30.54 18.26 20.42
CA ALA A 61 -31.39 17.42 19.58
C ALA A 61 -32.50 18.21 18.88
N SER A 62 -32.96 17.75 17.70
CA SER A 62 -34.39 17.67 17.33
C SER A 62 -34.64 17.12 15.91
N ASN A 63 -35.35 15.99 15.90
CA ASN A 63 -36.49 15.57 15.08
C ASN A 63 -36.48 15.53 13.52
N ASP A 64 -36.72 14.30 13.04
CA ASP A 64 -37.74 13.87 12.07
C ASP A 64 -37.87 14.59 10.71
N ASN A 65 -37.52 13.89 9.61
CA ASN A 65 -38.56 13.48 8.67
C ASN A 65 -38.10 12.35 7.74
N THR A 66 -38.96 11.35 7.61
CA THR A 66 -38.91 10.26 6.65
C THR A 66 -39.20 10.76 5.23
N ARG A 67 -38.44 10.28 4.23
CA ARG A 67 -38.94 10.21 2.85
C ARG A 67 -38.17 9.15 2.04
N THR A 68 -38.88 8.05 1.84
CA THR A 68 -38.69 7.04 0.80
C THR A 68 -38.77 7.67 -0.59
N VAL A 69 -37.78 7.42 -1.45
CA VAL A 69 -37.97 7.39 -2.91
C VAL A 69 -37.10 6.29 -3.50
N GLU A 70 -37.76 5.53 -4.37
CA GLU A 70 -37.38 4.24 -4.92
C GLU A 70 -36.27 4.28 -5.99
N GLU A 71 -35.60 3.14 -6.01
CA GLU A 71 -34.77 2.47 -7.00
C GLU A 71 -34.92 2.83 -8.49
N SER A 72 -33.79 2.97 -9.18
CA SER A 72 -33.70 2.45 -10.55
C SER A 72 -32.27 1.99 -10.88
N SER A 73 -32.09 0.69 -10.80
CA SER A 73 -30.86 -0.07 -11.04
C SER A 73 -30.60 -0.23 -12.54
N LYS A 74 -29.48 0.32 -13.06
CA LYS A 74 -28.94 -0.05 -14.38
C LYS A 74 -27.65 -0.86 -14.24
N ASN A 75 -27.84 -2.19 -14.26
CA ASN A 75 -26.82 -3.22 -14.19
C ASN A 75 -26.02 -3.28 -15.51
N THR A 76 -24.76 -2.85 -15.50
CA THR A 76 -23.82 -3.12 -16.60
C THR A 76 -22.74 -4.07 -16.09
N GLN A 77 -22.85 -5.35 -16.46
CA GLN A 77 -21.90 -6.40 -16.14
C GLN A 77 -20.51 -6.07 -16.71
N LYS A 78 -19.59 -5.62 -15.85
CA LYS A 78 -18.19 -5.41 -16.21
C LYS A 78 -17.49 -6.75 -16.40
N LYS A 79 -17.04 -7.02 -17.63
CA LYS A 79 -16.21 -8.19 -17.98
C LYS A 79 -14.98 -8.27 -17.06
N ASN A 80 -14.87 -9.37 -16.32
CA ASN A 80 -13.75 -9.64 -15.41
C ASN A 80 -12.44 -9.77 -16.21
N ARG A 81 -11.55 -8.78 -16.05
CA ARG A 81 -10.18 -8.82 -16.61
C ARG A 81 -9.30 -9.75 -15.79
N LYS A 82 -8.59 -10.67 -16.45
CA LYS A 82 -7.61 -11.59 -15.83
C LYS A 82 -6.65 -10.83 -14.89
N PRO A 83 -6.33 -11.37 -13.70
CA PRO A 83 -5.34 -10.79 -12.79
C PRO A 83 -3.98 -10.61 -13.44
N ARG A 84 -3.23 -9.60 -12.99
CA ARG A 84 -1.79 -9.52 -13.24
C ARG A 84 -1.10 -10.35 -12.16
N GLY A 85 -0.20 -11.25 -12.54
CA GLY A 85 0.60 -12.03 -11.59
C GLY A 85 1.58 -11.16 -10.78
N PRO A 86 2.23 -11.73 -9.76
CA PRO A 86 3.25 -11.03 -8.98
C PRO A 86 4.35 -10.46 -9.87
N ASN A 87 4.74 -9.20 -9.63
CA ASN A 87 5.87 -8.58 -10.34
C ASN A 87 7.15 -9.34 -9.98
N LYS A 88 7.79 -9.93 -10.98
CA LYS A 88 9.10 -10.57 -10.84
C LYS A 88 10.18 -9.51 -11.04
N ILE A 89 11.14 -9.45 -10.12
CA ILE A 89 12.37 -8.67 -10.33
C ILE A 89 13.15 -9.38 -11.44
N SER A 90 13.48 -8.68 -12.52
CA SER A 90 14.50 -9.16 -13.46
C SER A 90 15.86 -9.18 -12.75
N GLN A 91 16.49 -10.36 -12.71
CA GLN A 91 17.87 -10.58 -12.25
C GLN A 91 18.91 -10.24 -13.34
N ASP A 92 18.50 -9.73 -14.50
CA ASP A 92 19.45 -9.30 -15.51
C ASP A 92 20.06 -7.96 -15.09
N ASP A 93 21.22 -8.05 -14.42
CA ASP A 93 22.00 -6.93 -13.90
C ASP A 93 22.92 -6.31 -14.99
N ARG A 94 22.75 -6.70 -16.26
CA ARG A 94 23.53 -6.19 -17.40
C ARG A 94 22.99 -4.88 -17.97
N GLY A 95 22.62 -3.94 -17.09
CA GLY A 95 22.05 -2.66 -17.47
C GLY A 95 22.55 -1.50 -16.62
N LYS A 96 22.72 -0.34 -17.26
CA LYS A 96 23.05 0.94 -16.62
C LYS A 96 22.13 1.17 -15.41
N ALA A 97 22.72 1.49 -14.26
CA ALA A 97 21.97 1.76 -13.03
C ALA A 97 20.85 2.78 -13.27
N ILE A 98 19.65 2.47 -12.76
CA ILE A 98 18.45 3.28 -12.99
C ILE A 98 18.56 4.56 -12.17
N GLU A 99 18.48 5.69 -12.86
CA GLU A 99 18.47 7.00 -12.24
C GLU A 99 17.06 7.34 -11.75
N VAL A 100 16.94 7.70 -10.49
CA VAL A 100 15.67 8.08 -9.87
C VAL A 100 15.77 9.53 -9.45
N ASN A 101 14.79 10.34 -9.88
CA ASN A 101 14.74 11.74 -9.50
C ASN A 101 14.10 11.87 -8.12
N PHE A 102 14.56 12.85 -7.36
CA PHE A 102 14.05 13.16 -6.03
C PHE A 102 13.62 14.63 -5.97
N ASN A 103 12.62 14.91 -5.13
CA ASN A 103 12.27 16.29 -4.80
C ASN A 103 13.13 16.82 -3.64
N GLU A 104 12.95 18.09 -3.27
CA GLU A 104 13.65 18.77 -2.16
C GLU A 104 13.47 18.08 -0.79
N ARG A 105 12.50 17.17 -0.66
CA ARG A 105 12.22 16.41 0.57
C ARG A 105 12.75 14.98 0.52
N ASP A 106 13.68 14.70 -0.38
CA ASP A 106 14.23 13.36 -0.65
C ASP A 106 13.17 12.31 -1.02
N GLN A 107 12.01 12.73 -1.55
CA GLN A 107 10.98 11.81 -2.00
C GLN A 107 11.20 11.46 -3.48
N PRO A 108 11.23 10.17 -3.84
CA PRO A 108 11.40 9.76 -5.23
C PRO A 108 10.19 10.16 -6.08
N ILE A 109 10.45 10.81 -7.21
CA ILE A 109 9.48 11.34 -8.17
C ILE A 109 9.70 10.75 -9.57
N GLY A 110 8.84 11.10 -10.52
CA GLY A 110 8.90 10.57 -11.89
C GLY A 110 8.51 9.09 -12.03
N LYS A 111 8.66 8.54 -13.25
CA LYS A 111 8.22 7.17 -13.60
C LYS A 111 9.10 6.09 -12.94
N GLU A 112 10.40 6.35 -12.80
CA GLU A 112 11.36 5.39 -12.23
C GLU A 112 11.15 5.16 -10.73
N SER A 113 10.57 6.12 -10.01
CA SER A 113 10.17 5.95 -8.61
C SER A 113 9.21 4.76 -8.39
N ILE A 114 8.41 4.40 -9.40
CA ILE A 114 7.50 3.25 -9.36
C ILE A 114 8.30 1.94 -9.39
N LYS A 115 9.33 1.88 -10.22
CA LYS A 115 10.22 0.71 -10.31
C LYS A 115 11.00 0.55 -9.01
N LEU A 116 11.49 1.66 -8.44
CA LEU A 116 12.12 1.68 -7.13
C LEU A 116 11.16 1.13 -6.06
N ALA A 117 9.97 1.70 -5.88
CA ALA A 117 8.99 1.22 -4.89
C ALA A 117 8.62 -0.26 -5.08
N THR A 118 8.51 -0.73 -6.33
CA THR A 118 8.24 -2.14 -6.62
C THR A 118 9.40 -3.03 -6.18
N TYR A 119 10.64 -2.62 -6.46
CA TYR A 119 11.85 -3.32 -6.07
C TYR A 119 12.02 -3.34 -4.55
N LEU A 120 11.86 -2.20 -3.87
CA LEU A 120 11.92 -2.11 -2.41
C LEU A 120 10.95 -3.08 -1.75
N GLY A 121 9.69 -3.10 -2.21
CA GLY A 121 8.69 -4.01 -1.67
C GLY A 121 9.04 -5.48 -1.86
N ALA A 122 9.63 -5.85 -3.00
CA ALA A 122 10.06 -7.23 -3.25
C ALA A 122 11.28 -7.62 -2.40
N LEU A 123 12.27 -6.73 -2.30
CA LEU A 123 13.47 -6.95 -1.48
C LEU A 123 13.11 -7.15 0.00
N VAL A 124 12.19 -6.35 0.55
CA VAL A 124 11.67 -6.51 1.92
C VAL A 124 11.02 -7.87 2.11
N ARG A 125 10.18 -8.33 1.17
CA ARG A 125 9.48 -9.61 1.29
C ARG A 125 10.43 -10.81 1.27
N GLU A 126 11.55 -10.69 0.57
CA GLU A 126 12.54 -11.77 0.42
C GLU A 126 13.51 -11.80 1.61
N ASN A 127 13.91 -10.64 2.14
CA ASN A 127 15.03 -10.57 3.08
C ASN A 127 14.61 -10.25 4.53
N VAL A 128 13.44 -9.68 4.76
CA VAL A 128 13.01 -9.26 6.11
C VAL A 128 11.94 -10.21 6.65
N PRO A 129 12.22 -10.92 7.76
CA PRO A 129 11.23 -11.79 8.40
C PRO A 129 10.01 -11.01 8.88
N VAL A 130 8.82 -11.54 8.64
CA VAL A 130 7.55 -10.92 9.08
C VAL A 130 7.34 -11.03 10.60
N THR A 131 8.15 -11.85 11.28
CA THR A 131 8.23 -11.98 12.73
C THR A 131 8.86 -10.74 13.39
N LEU A 132 9.63 -9.93 12.66
CA LEU A 132 10.26 -8.71 13.18
C LEU A 132 9.20 -7.76 13.77
N GLU A 133 9.17 -7.55 15.08
CA GLU A 133 8.10 -6.80 15.74
C GLU A 133 7.99 -5.34 15.27
N HIS A 134 9.10 -4.60 15.35
CA HIS A 134 9.20 -3.19 14.97
C HIS A 134 10.31 -2.99 13.94
N TRP A 135 10.09 -2.06 13.00
CA TRP A 135 11.11 -1.74 11.98
C TRP A 135 12.41 -1.19 12.59
N SER A 136 12.32 -0.51 13.72
CA SER A 136 13.49 -0.02 14.47
C SER A 136 14.36 -1.13 15.07
N LYS A 137 13.86 -2.37 15.16
CA LYS A 137 14.61 -3.54 15.61
C LYS A 137 15.29 -4.28 14.46
N LEU A 138 15.27 -3.73 13.24
CA LEU A 138 15.97 -4.32 12.10
C LEU A 138 17.48 -4.35 12.39
N PRO A 139 18.16 -5.51 12.28
CA PRO A 139 19.60 -5.56 12.49
C PRO A 139 20.35 -4.71 11.46
N ASN A 140 21.36 -3.97 11.92
CA ASN A 140 22.19 -3.13 11.05
C ASN A 140 22.79 -3.91 9.87
N SER A 141 23.19 -5.17 10.08
CA SER A 141 23.71 -6.03 9.01
C SER A 141 22.71 -6.28 7.88
N VAL A 142 21.44 -6.47 8.22
CA VAL A 142 20.36 -6.63 7.23
C VAL A 142 20.09 -5.29 6.55
N GLU A 143 20.06 -4.19 7.30
CA GLU A 143 19.90 -2.85 6.71
C GLU A 143 20.99 -2.53 5.68
N GLU A 144 22.26 -2.81 6.01
CA GLU A 144 23.39 -2.62 5.08
C GLU A 144 23.26 -3.51 3.83
N THR A 145 22.85 -4.76 4.00
CA THR A 145 22.64 -5.69 2.89
C THR A 145 21.53 -5.17 1.96
N LEU A 146 20.40 -4.74 2.54
CA LEU A 146 19.30 -4.15 1.79
C LEU A 146 19.76 -2.90 1.03
N TRP A 147 20.51 -2.01 1.69
CA TRP A 147 21.03 -0.79 1.08
C TRP A 147 21.99 -1.09 -0.08
N ALA A 148 22.90 -2.04 0.08
CA ALA A 148 23.81 -2.50 -0.96
C ALA A 148 23.07 -3.05 -2.18
N CYS A 149 22.06 -3.90 -1.98
CA CYS A 149 21.22 -4.44 -3.05
C CYS A 149 20.44 -3.36 -3.81
N ILE A 150 20.06 -2.26 -3.14
CA ILE A 150 19.38 -1.13 -3.80
C ILE A 150 20.38 -0.32 -4.63
N ARG A 151 21.55 -0.01 -4.07
CA ARG A 151 22.61 0.74 -4.75
C ARG A 151 23.17 0.05 -5.99
N GLN A 152 23.15 -1.28 -6.03
CA GLN A 152 23.54 -2.03 -7.23
C GLN A 152 22.61 -1.74 -8.42
N LYS A 153 21.32 -1.51 -8.17
CA LYS A 153 20.30 -1.37 -9.22
C LYS A 153 19.93 0.07 -9.53
N PHE A 154 19.99 0.95 -8.53
CA PHE A 154 19.58 2.34 -8.61
C PHE A 154 20.73 3.28 -8.25
N LYS A 155 20.86 4.38 -8.99
CA LYS A 155 21.77 5.46 -8.63
C LYS A 155 21.16 6.27 -7.49
N LEU A 156 21.62 6.04 -6.28
CA LEU A 156 21.14 6.72 -5.07
C LEU A 156 22.30 7.31 -4.28
N ALA A 157 22.08 8.48 -3.68
CA ALA A 157 23.01 9.11 -2.76
C ALA A 157 22.80 8.59 -1.32
N GLU A 158 23.84 8.68 -0.48
CA GLU A 158 23.74 8.24 0.92
C GLU A 158 22.73 9.07 1.73
N SER A 159 22.55 10.36 1.38
CA SER A 159 21.52 11.22 1.99
C SER A 159 20.10 10.67 1.87
N GLN A 160 19.81 9.93 0.79
CA GLN A 160 18.49 9.37 0.51
C GLN A 160 18.22 8.08 1.30
N ARG A 161 19.26 7.44 1.87
CA ARG A 161 19.17 6.15 2.56
C ARG A 161 18.07 6.14 3.60
N LYS A 162 18.04 7.15 4.47
CA LYS A 162 17.06 7.26 5.55
C LYS A 162 15.62 7.19 5.04
N MET A 163 15.29 7.95 3.99
CA MET A 163 13.95 7.95 3.40
C MET A 163 13.60 6.58 2.77
N ILE A 164 14.56 5.97 2.07
CA ILE A 164 14.36 4.68 1.40
C ILE A 164 14.14 3.55 2.42
N ILE A 165 14.98 3.46 3.45
CA ILE A 165 14.83 2.48 4.53
C ILE A 165 13.52 2.68 5.28
N GLN A 166 13.09 3.93 5.54
CA GLN A 166 11.78 4.20 6.13
C GLN A 166 10.62 3.69 5.25
N LYS A 167 10.70 3.87 3.93
CA LYS A 167 9.71 3.33 2.98
C LYS A 167 9.66 1.81 2.99
N MET A 168 10.80 1.14 3.15
CA MET A 168 10.85 -0.31 3.30
C MET A 168 10.10 -0.80 4.54
N GLY A 169 10.17 -0.06 5.65
CA GLY A 169 9.38 -0.34 6.84
C GLY A 169 7.87 -0.27 6.60
N LYS A 170 7.41 0.69 5.78
CA LYS A 170 6.01 0.73 5.32
C LYS A 170 5.67 -0.51 4.48
N HIS A 171 6.52 -0.88 3.52
CA HIS A 171 6.31 -2.08 2.71
C HIS A 171 6.23 -3.36 3.54
N LEU A 172 7.00 -3.48 4.63
CA LEU A 172 6.91 -4.61 5.55
C LEU A 172 5.55 -4.63 6.27
N ARG A 173 5.07 -3.47 6.74
CA ARG A 173 3.74 -3.36 7.38
C ARG A 173 2.61 -3.73 6.43
N ASP A 174 2.68 -3.25 5.18
CA ASP A 174 1.71 -3.57 4.14
C ASP A 174 1.71 -5.08 3.84
N TYR A 175 2.90 -5.69 3.74
CA TYR A 175 3.03 -7.13 3.53
C TYR A 175 2.46 -7.94 4.69
N LYS A 176 2.73 -7.55 5.94
CA LYS A 176 2.14 -8.17 7.14
C LYS A 176 0.61 -8.07 7.13
N SER A 177 0.05 -6.93 6.71
CA SER A 177 -1.40 -6.74 6.59
C SER A 177 -1.99 -7.70 5.56
N LEU A 178 -1.35 -7.82 4.39
CA LEU A 178 -1.75 -8.76 3.33
C LEU A 178 -1.73 -10.21 3.83
N LEU A 179 -0.65 -10.62 4.50
CA LEU A 179 -0.57 -11.96 5.09
C LEU A 179 -1.63 -12.18 6.16
N THR A 180 -1.94 -11.16 6.97
CA THR A 180 -2.99 -11.26 8.00
C THR A 180 -4.35 -11.50 7.36
N LYS A 181 -4.65 -10.82 6.24
CA LYS A 181 -5.90 -11.03 5.50
C LYS A 181 -5.95 -12.46 4.94
N LEU A 182 -4.88 -12.88 4.25
CA LEU A 182 -4.74 -14.24 3.74
C LEU A 182 -4.90 -15.30 4.83
N ILE A 183 -4.26 -15.14 5.99
CA ILE A 183 -4.38 -16.08 7.11
C ILE A 183 -5.83 -16.18 7.57
N ARG A 184 -6.52 -15.04 7.71
CA ARG A 184 -7.94 -15.02 8.12
C ARG A 184 -8.81 -15.73 7.10
N ASP A 185 -8.62 -15.45 5.82
CA ASP A 185 -9.42 -16.04 4.74
C ASP A 185 -9.21 -17.57 4.67
N LEU A 186 -7.95 -18.03 4.70
CA LEU A 186 -7.62 -19.46 4.67
C LEU A 186 -8.01 -20.20 5.96
N SER A 187 -7.99 -19.52 7.11
CA SER A 187 -8.33 -20.17 8.39
C SER A 187 -9.79 -20.61 8.52
N GLN A 188 -10.67 -20.16 7.62
CA GLN A 188 -12.08 -20.52 7.60
C GLN A 188 -12.38 -21.74 6.72
N GLY A 189 -11.41 -22.24 5.95
CA GLY A 189 -11.61 -23.37 5.02
C GLY A 189 -11.36 -24.74 5.65
N ASP A 190 -11.96 -25.78 5.07
CA ASP A 190 -11.83 -27.17 5.54
C ASP A 190 -10.38 -27.70 5.46
N ASP A 191 -9.59 -27.23 4.49
CA ASP A 191 -8.17 -27.59 4.30
C ASP A 191 -7.19 -26.52 4.80
N ALA A 192 -7.62 -25.72 5.80
CA ALA A 192 -6.82 -24.61 6.36
C ALA A 192 -5.36 -24.99 6.70
N PRO A 193 -5.04 -26.15 7.30
CA PRO A 193 -3.65 -26.50 7.63
C PRO A 193 -2.75 -26.59 6.38
N THR A 194 -3.24 -27.22 5.31
CA THR A 194 -2.48 -27.40 4.07
C THR A 194 -2.33 -26.08 3.34
N GLU A 195 -3.40 -25.30 3.24
CA GLU A 195 -3.38 -24.00 2.55
C GLU A 195 -2.48 -22.98 3.27
N LEU A 196 -2.50 -22.96 4.61
CA LEU A 196 -1.61 -22.10 5.41
C LEU A 196 -0.14 -22.55 5.30
N ALA A 197 0.14 -23.85 5.19
CA ALA A 197 1.49 -24.36 4.95
C ALA A 197 2.00 -23.96 3.56
N ILE A 198 1.12 -24.01 2.55
CA ILE A 198 1.41 -23.49 1.22
C ILE A 198 1.63 -21.98 1.29
N ALA A 199 0.85 -21.18 2.02
CA ALA A 199 1.00 -19.72 2.06
C ALA A 199 2.30 -19.20 2.74
N LYS A 200 3.07 -20.04 3.44
CA LYS A 200 4.25 -19.64 4.22
C LYS A 200 5.30 -18.86 3.41
N PRO A 201 5.75 -17.66 3.84
CA PRO A 201 6.88 -16.97 3.23
C PRO A 201 8.18 -17.80 3.19
N ARG A 202 9.01 -17.63 2.14
CA ARG A 202 10.24 -18.42 1.94
C ARG A 202 11.30 -18.20 3.00
N ASN A 203 11.36 -16.98 3.52
CA ASN A 203 12.33 -16.51 4.50
C ASN A 203 11.93 -16.81 5.95
N LEU A 204 11.01 -17.75 6.17
CA LEU A 204 10.55 -18.16 7.50
C LEU A 204 10.67 -19.66 7.69
N THR A 205 11.11 -20.04 8.88
CA THR A 205 10.99 -21.40 9.37
C THR A 205 9.52 -21.74 9.62
N SER A 206 9.20 -23.03 9.67
CA SER A 206 7.82 -23.47 9.93
C SER A 206 7.34 -23.08 11.35
N ASN A 207 8.24 -23.05 12.33
CA ASN A 207 7.92 -22.63 13.70
C ASN A 207 7.62 -21.12 13.79
N GLU A 208 8.42 -20.29 13.15
CA GLU A 208 8.18 -18.84 13.07
C GLU A 208 6.86 -18.53 12.38
N TRP A 209 6.53 -19.27 11.33
CA TRP A 209 5.26 -19.13 10.62
C TRP A 209 4.06 -19.51 11.50
N ALA A 210 4.12 -20.63 12.20
CA ALA A 210 3.08 -21.05 13.13
C ALA A 210 2.88 -20.01 14.27
N THR A 211 3.99 -19.51 14.83
CA THR A 211 3.96 -18.45 15.84
C THR A 211 3.31 -17.18 15.30
N PHE A 212 3.64 -16.79 14.06
CA PHE A 212 3.04 -15.62 13.41
C PHE A 212 1.53 -15.81 13.20
N ILE A 213 1.09 -16.98 12.70
CA ILE A 213 -0.34 -17.28 12.52
C ILE A 213 -1.08 -17.18 13.86
N LYS A 214 -0.58 -17.84 14.90
CA LYS A 214 -1.16 -17.79 16.25
C LYS A 214 -1.30 -16.36 16.75
N GLY A 215 -0.27 -15.53 16.54
CA GLY A 215 -0.29 -14.11 16.89
C GLY A 215 -1.32 -13.29 16.11
N ARG A 216 -1.55 -13.59 14.82
CA ARG A 216 -2.55 -12.87 13.99
C ARG A 216 -3.99 -13.28 14.26
N LEU A 217 -4.20 -14.50 14.78
CA LEU A 217 -5.51 -15.01 15.15
C LEU A 217 -5.87 -14.76 16.63
N SER A 218 -4.95 -14.20 17.42
CA SER A 218 -5.18 -13.94 18.83
C SER A 218 -6.30 -12.92 19.08
N SER A 219 -6.97 -13.05 20.23
CA SER A 219 -7.99 -12.10 20.68
C SER A 219 -7.42 -10.68 20.84
N GLU A 220 -6.21 -10.55 21.38
CA GLU A 220 -5.48 -9.29 21.54
C GLU A 220 -5.27 -8.58 20.20
N PHE A 221 -4.77 -9.30 19.18
CA PHE A 221 -4.56 -8.74 17.85
C PHE A 221 -5.88 -8.33 17.20
N ASN A 222 -6.92 -9.16 17.34
CA ASN A 222 -8.25 -8.87 16.82
C ASN A 222 -8.87 -7.64 17.50
N GLY A 223 -8.69 -7.47 18.81
CA GLY A 223 -9.09 -6.28 19.55
C GLY A 223 -8.44 -5.01 19.00
N ARG A 224 -7.10 -5.01 18.89
CA ARG A 224 -6.35 -3.89 18.26
C ARG A 224 -6.82 -3.63 16.82
N SER A 225 -7.01 -4.68 16.03
CA SER A 225 -7.45 -4.58 14.64
C SER A 225 -8.85 -3.95 14.53
N LYS A 226 -9.77 -4.21 15.47
CA LYS A 226 -11.09 -3.57 15.52
C LYS A 226 -10.97 -2.07 15.80
N ILE A 227 -10.17 -1.68 16.79
CA ILE A 227 -9.93 -0.25 17.12
C ILE A 227 -9.44 0.52 15.88
N PHE A 228 -8.43 0.00 15.20
CA PHE A 228 -7.91 0.66 13.98
C PHE A 228 -8.92 0.69 12.82
N LYS A 229 -9.79 -0.31 12.70
CA LYS A 229 -10.88 -0.29 11.72
C LYS A 229 -11.88 0.82 12.05
N GLU A 230 -12.28 0.99 13.30
CA GLU A 230 -13.16 2.09 13.72
C GLU A 230 -12.51 3.46 13.52
N MET A 231 -11.23 3.62 13.87
CA MET A 231 -10.47 4.85 13.55
C MET A 231 -10.47 5.13 12.05
N ARG A 232 -10.32 4.09 11.21
CA ARG A 232 -10.35 4.26 9.75
C ARG A 232 -11.72 4.69 9.23
N LYS A 233 -12.82 4.25 9.84
CA LYS A 233 -14.18 4.70 9.47
C LYS A 233 -14.37 6.19 9.72
N LYS A 234 -13.69 6.76 10.71
CA LYS A 234 -13.71 8.20 11.03
C LYS A 234 -12.86 9.06 10.06
N GLN A 235 -12.28 8.47 9.02
CA GLN A 235 -11.58 9.25 7.99
C GLN A 235 -12.56 9.86 6.98
N TYR A 236 -12.99 11.10 7.24
CA TYR A 236 -13.99 11.80 6.43
C TYR A 236 -13.44 12.54 5.20
N LEU A 237 -12.13 12.77 5.14
CA LEU A 237 -11.46 13.47 4.03
C LEU A 237 -10.62 12.50 3.20
N PRO A 238 -11.24 11.73 2.29
CA PRO A 238 -10.50 10.84 1.43
C PRO A 238 -9.86 11.57 0.25
N HIS A 239 -8.58 11.30 0.02
CA HIS A 239 -7.90 11.66 -1.22
C HIS A 239 -8.36 10.84 -2.45
N THR A 240 -8.21 11.40 -3.65
CA THR A 240 -8.57 10.88 -4.99
C THR A 240 -7.36 10.52 -5.87
N MET A 241 -6.12 10.76 -5.41
CA MET A 241 -4.90 10.66 -6.23
C MET A 241 -4.44 9.24 -6.62
N SER A 242 -5.24 8.21 -6.34
CA SER A 242 -4.92 6.81 -6.63
C SER A 242 -3.53 6.41 -6.07
N ARG A 243 -2.85 5.46 -6.70
CA ARG A 243 -1.50 4.98 -6.31
C ARG A 243 -0.38 5.97 -6.63
N LYS A 244 -0.66 7.24 -6.93
CA LYS A 244 0.36 8.24 -7.28
C LYS A 244 1.04 8.82 -6.03
N GLY A 245 0.27 9.11 -4.99
CA GLY A 245 0.75 9.81 -3.81
C GLY A 245 1.09 11.29 -4.09
N TYR A 246 1.32 12.05 -3.03
CA TYR A 246 1.49 13.50 -3.10
C TYR A 246 2.77 13.95 -3.81
N ALA A 247 3.91 13.32 -3.53
CA ALA A 247 5.20 13.74 -4.10
C ALA A 247 5.19 13.77 -5.63
N ARG A 248 4.63 12.73 -6.26
CA ARG A 248 4.49 12.65 -7.72
C ARG A 248 3.35 13.51 -8.24
N LEU A 249 2.28 13.70 -7.46
CA LEU A 249 1.21 14.61 -7.84
C LEU A 249 1.74 16.05 -7.95
N GLU A 250 2.51 16.48 -6.95
CA GLU A 250 3.16 17.78 -6.90
C GLU A 250 4.16 17.96 -8.05
N ASP A 251 5.03 16.97 -8.30
CA ASP A 251 5.96 16.97 -9.45
C ASP A 251 5.22 17.11 -10.80
N ASP A 252 4.14 16.35 -11.00
CA ASP A 252 3.33 16.44 -12.21
C ASP A 252 2.63 17.81 -12.34
N MET A 253 2.22 18.42 -11.23
CA MET A 253 1.59 19.75 -11.22
C MET A 253 2.63 20.84 -11.55
N ARG A 254 3.81 20.80 -10.92
CA ARG A 254 4.90 21.76 -11.17
C ARG A 254 5.36 21.71 -12.63
N LYS A 255 5.50 20.52 -13.21
CA LYS A 255 5.84 20.35 -14.63
C LYS A 255 4.80 20.95 -15.58
N LYS A 256 3.52 20.82 -15.25
CA LYS A 256 2.43 21.40 -16.04
C LYS A 256 2.40 22.91 -15.93
N ALA A 257 2.53 23.44 -14.71
CA ALA A 257 2.58 24.87 -14.47
C ALA A 257 3.75 25.52 -15.22
N ALA A 258 4.94 24.92 -15.15
CA ALA A 258 6.11 25.39 -15.90
C ALA A 258 5.92 25.34 -17.42
N ALA A 259 5.25 24.32 -17.95
CA ALA A 259 4.96 24.22 -19.38
C ALA A 259 3.94 25.26 -19.88
N ASN A 260 3.04 25.69 -19.00
CA ASN A 260 1.99 26.66 -19.31
C ASN A 260 2.36 28.11 -18.95
N GLY A 261 3.44 28.33 -18.20
CA GLY A 261 3.78 29.63 -17.63
C GLY A 261 2.89 30.05 -16.46
N ASP A 262 2.25 29.08 -15.79
CA ASP A 262 1.36 29.34 -14.65
C ASP A 262 2.14 29.71 -13.38
N LYS A 263 1.42 30.27 -12.39
CA LYS A 263 1.97 30.58 -11.05
C LYS A 263 2.53 29.33 -10.36
N GLU A 264 3.40 29.57 -9.37
CA GLU A 264 3.99 28.52 -8.54
C GLU A 264 2.91 27.65 -7.86
N VAL A 265 3.11 26.34 -7.88
CA VAL A 265 2.17 25.36 -7.32
C VAL A 265 2.29 25.36 -5.79
N THR A 266 1.24 25.78 -5.09
CA THR A 266 1.23 25.80 -3.63
C THR A 266 0.86 24.45 -3.03
N ARG A 267 1.19 24.24 -1.75
CA ARG A 267 0.72 23.06 -0.99
C ARG A 267 -0.81 22.94 -0.97
N THR A 268 -1.52 24.06 -0.95
CA THR A 268 -2.98 24.11 -0.95
C THR A 268 -3.53 23.58 -2.27
N ASP A 269 -2.95 23.98 -3.40
CA ASP A 269 -3.33 23.49 -4.73
C ASP A 269 -3.14 21.98 -4.85
N VAL A 270 -2.00 21.47 -4.36
CA VAL A 270 -1.71 20.03 -4.36
C VAL A 270 -2.73 19.28 -3.50
N TRP A 271 -3.09 19.82 -2.34
CA TRP A 271 -4.09 19.22 -1.46
C TRP A 271 -5.48 19.19 -2.10
N ILE A 272 -5.94 20.31 -2.67
CA ILE A 272 -7.23 20.42 -3.37
C ILE A 272 -7.25 19.43 -4.54
N ARG A 273 -6.21 19.43 -5.36
CA ARG A 273 -6.09 18.49 -6.49
C ARG A 273 -6.12 17.04 -6.04
N GLY A 274 -5.49 16.76 -4.90
CA GLY A 274 -5.43 15.46 -4.25
C GLY A 274 -6.77 14.96 -3.71
N HIS A 275 -7.77 15.84 -3.53
CA HIS A 275 -9.11 15.52 -3.04
C HIS A 275 -10.22 15.73 -4.08
N THR A 276 -9.86 16.18 -5.28
CA THR A 276 -10.79 16.42 -6.39
C THR A 276 -10.74 15.26 -7.40
N LYS A 277 -11.89 14.74 -7.84
CA LYS A 277 -11.95 13.69 -8.87
C LYS A 277 -11.46 14.24 -10.22
N LYS A 278 -11.29 13.35 -11.21
CA LYS A 278 -10.88 13.79 -12.56
C LYS A 278 -11.91 14.69 -13.24
N GLY A 279 -13.19 14.56 -12.91
CA GLY A 279 -14.28 15.37 -13.46
C GLY A 279 -14.54 16.69 -12.73
N GLY A 280 -13.77 17.02 -11.68
CA GLY A 280 -13.99 18.22 -10.87
C GLY A 280 -14.85 17.98 -9.62
N ASP A 281 -15.61 16.89 -9.57
CA ASP A 281 -16.45 16.59 -8.40
C ASP A 281 -15.64 16.17 -7.16
N PHE A 282 -16.19 16.46 -5.99
CA PHE A 282 -15.66 15.99 -4.71
C PHE A 282 -16.15 14.58 -4.37
N ILE A 283 -15.50 13.92 -3.41
CA ILE A 283 -15.94 12.59 -2.94
C ILE A 283 -17.16 12.71 -2.02
N ASN A 284 -17.22 13.75 -1.19
CA ASN A 284 -18.32 14.05 -0.28
C ASN A 284 -18.36 15.56 0.01
N ASP A 285 -19.44 16.00 0.65
CA ASP A 285 -19.68 17.42 0.96
C ASP A 285 -18.64 17.99 1.92
N LEU A 286 -18.20 17.21 2.91
CA LEU A 286 -17.15 17.62 3.85
C LEU A 286 -15.84 17.99 3.14
N VAL A 287 -15.44 17.23 2.12
CA VAL A 287 -14.27 17.57 1.29
C VAL A 287 -14.51 18.88 0.54
N ALA A 288 -15.71 19.07 -0.01
CA ALA A 288 -16.08 20.31 -0.70
C ALA A 288 -15.95 21.52 0.23
N ASP A 289 -16.51 21.44 1.45
CA ASP A 289 -16.44 22.49 2.46
C ASP A 289 -15.01 22.85 2.85
N VAL A 290 -14.16 21.84 3.06
CA VAL A 290 -12.74 22.07 3.39
C VAL A 290 -11.99 22.71 2.22
N VAL A 291 -12.30 22.32 0.98
CA VAL A 291 -11.73 22.96 -0.22
C VAL A 291 -12.14 24.43 -0.29
N VAL A 292 -13.43 24.74 -0.11
CA VAL A 292 -13.94 26.12 -0.11
C VAL A 292 -13.24 26.96 0.97
N LYS A 293 -13.17 26.46 2.21
CA LYS A 293 -12.46 27.14 3.32
C LYS A 293 -10.99 27.41 2.98
N LYS A 294 -10.30 26.43 2.40
CA LYS A 294 -8.90 26.57 1.98
C LYS A 294 -8.74 27.61 0.87
N CYS A 295 -9.60 27.62 -0.14
CA CYS A 295 -9.60 28.63 -1.20
C CYS A 295 -9.77 30.04 -0.64
N ILE A 296 -10.77 30.24 0.25
CA ILE A 296 -11.03 31.54 0.89
C ILE A 296 -9.81 32.01 1.70
N SER A 297 -9.24 31.12 2.52
CA SER A 297 -8.04 31.46 3.32
C SER A 297 -6.85 31.88 2.46
N SER A 298 -6.64 31.22 1.32
CA SER A 298 -5.57 31.55 0.38
C SER A 298 -5.78 32.91 -0.28
N THR A 299 -7.02 33.27 -0.61
CA THR A 299 -7.34 34.58 -1.20
C THR A 299 -7.17 35.72 -0.20
N PHE A 300 -7.53 35.51 1.07
CA PHE A 300 -7.40 36.55 2.10
C PHE A 300 -5.93 36.87 2.42
N THR A 301 -5.06 35.85 2.45
CA THR A 301 -3.61 36.06 2.61
C THR A 301 -2.97 36.77 1.42
N SER A 302 -3.47 36.56 0.20
CA SER A 302 -2.96 37.25 -0.99
C SER A 302 -3.40 38.72 -1.05
N THR A 303 -4.61 39.06 -0.58
CA THR A 303 -5.09 40.46 -0.57
C THR A 303 -4.33 41.32 0.43
N ILE A 304 -3.95 40.79 1.60
CA ILE A 304 -3.17 41.56 2.58
C ILE A 304 -1.76 41.92 2.06
N TYR A 305 -1.14 41.06 1.24
CA TYR A 305 0.18 41.32 0.66
C TYR A 305 0.18 42.25 -0.57
N VAL A 306 -0.98 42.57 -1.14
CA VAL A 306 -1.09 43.52 -2.27
C VAL A 306 -1.33 44.97 -1.78
N PHE A 307 -1.61 45.16 -0.50
CA PHE A 307 -1.89 46.46 0.12
C PHE A 307 -0.83 46.90 1.17
N SER A 308 0.37 46.32 1.16
CA SER A 308 1.54 46.77 1.94
C SER A 308 2.73 47.01 1.03
#